data_AF-A0A0N8KRF2-F1
#
_entry.id   AF-A0A0N8KRF2-F1
#
_cell.length_a   1.000
_cell.length_b   1.000
_cell.length_c   1.000
_cell.angle_alpha   90.00
_cell.angle_beta   90.00
_cell.angle_gamma   90.00
#
_symmetry.space_group_name_H-M   'P 1'
#
loop_
_entity.id
_entity.type
_entity.pdbx_description
1 polymer ?
#
loop_
_entity_poly.entity_id
_entity_poly.type
_entity_poly.pdbx_seq_one_letter_code
_entity_poly.pdbx_strand_id
1 'polypeptide(L)'
;MKTISVRLPEQYLHEIEEACKQEVLDKGTMLRKLIGEALREYHIKQAFCLYADGKISLWKAARMAGLTYRGALEEIKRRNIPFRYDKQDLTSDIKWAMAEK
;
A
#
# COMPACT_ATOMS: atom_id res chain seq x y z
N MET A 1 -5.74 19.37 -16.68
CA MET A 1 -6.46 18.36 -15.86
C MET A 1 -7.53 17.71 -16.73
N LYS A 2 -7.88 16.43 -16.51
CA LYS A 2 -9.00 15.78 -17.19
C LYS A 2 -10.18 15.68 -16.23
N THR A 3 -11.39 15.97 -16.70
CA THR A 3 -12.61 15.89 -15.90
C THR A 3 -13.23 14.51 -16.05
N ILE A 4 -13.49 13.84 -14.93
CA ILE A 4 -14.29 12.62 -14.86
C ILE A 4 -15.62 12.96 -14.18
N SER A 5 -16.74 12.47 -14.72
CA SER A 5 -18.05 12.60 -14.07
C SER A 5 -18.48 11.24 -13.56
N VAL A 6 -18.73 11.13 -12.25
CA VAL A 6 -19.12 9.90 -11.58
C VAL A 6 -20.37 10.18 -10.77
N ARG A 7 -21.37 9.29 -10.82
CA ARG A 7 -22.55 9.37 -9.96
C ARG A 7 -22.21 8.76 -8.60
N LEU A 8 -22.37 9.56 -7.55
CA LEU A 8 -22.13 9.15 -6.17
C LEU A 8 -23.45 9.08 -5.40
N PRO A 9 -23.65 8.07 -4.55
CA PRO A 9 -24.71 8.05 -3.54
C PRO A 9 -24.75 9.32 -2.70
N GLU A 10 -25.95 9.76 -2.30
CA GLU A 10 -26.14 10.95 -1.46
C GLU A 10 -25.38 10.87 -0.13
N GLN A 11 -25.28 9.69 0.48
CA GLN A 11 -24.50 9.46 1.70
C GLN A 11 -23.05 9.95 1.58
N TYR A 12 -22.36 9.60 0.49
CA TYR A 12 -20.97 10.01 0.29
C TYR A 12 -20.85 11.51 0.03
N LEU A 13 -21.84 12.12 -0.63
CA LEU A 13 -21.85 13.56 -0.83
C LEU A 13 -21.97 14.29 0.51
N HIS A 14 -22.79 13.76 1.43
CA HIS A 14 -22.92 14.33 2.76
C HIS A 14 -21.62 14.24 3.56
N GLU A 15 -20.99 13.06 3.59
CA GLU A 15 -19.71 12.85 4.29
C GLU A 15 -18.59 13.75 3.73
N ILE A 16 -18.50 13.92 2.41
CA ILE A 16 -17.51 14.80 1.77
C ILE A 16 -17.79 16.26 2.10
N GLU A 17 -19.06 16.67 2.15
CA GLU A 17 -19.42 18.04 2.54
C GLU A 17 -19.09 18.35 4.00
N GLU A 18 -19.30 17.40 4.91
CA GLU A 18 -18.88 17.51 6.31
C GLU A 18 -17.36 17.62 6.43
N ALA A 19 -16.62 16.75 5.72
CA ALA A 19 -15.17 16.82 5.68
C ALA A 19 -14.68 18.18 5.13
N CYS A 20 -15.32 18.70 4.08
CA CYS A 20 -15.00 20.00 3.50
C CYS A 20 -15.18 21.14 4.51
N LYS A 21 -16.23 21.09 5.34
CA LYS A 21 -16.47 22.09 6.40
C LYS A 21 -15.42 22.00 7.50
N GLN A 22 -15.01 20.79 7.89
CA GLN A 22 -14.02 20.59 8.95
C GLN A 22 -12.62 21.06 8.55
N GLU A 23 -12.19 20.74 7.32
CA GLU A 23 -10.84 21.11 6.84
C GLU A 23 -10.79 22.46 6.11
N VAL A 24 -11.94 23.14 5.94
CA VAL A 24 -12.09 24.40 5.18
C VAL A 24 -11.50 24.29 3.77
N LEU A 25 -11.85 23.20 3.09
CA LEU A 25 -11.36 22.87 1.74
C LEU A 25 -12.50 22.88 0.71
N ASP A 26 -12.19 23.33 -0.50
CA ASP A 26 -13.11 23.21 -1.64
C ASP A 26 -13.39 21.74 -1.98
N LYS A 27 -14.62 21.45 -2.45
CA LYS A 27 -15.05 20.09 -2.83
C LYS A 27 -14.05 19.43 -3.77
N GLY A 28 -13.56 20.14 -4.79
CA GLY A 28 -12.61 19.60 -5.74
C GLY A 28 -11.22 19.31 -5.14
N THR A 29 -10.84 20.02 -4.09
CA THR A 29 -9.57 19.80 -3.38
C THR A 29 -9.69 18.62 -2.41
N MET A 30 -10.79 18.54 -1.67
CA MET A 30 -11.09 17.41 -0.78
C MET A 30 -11.16 16.10 -1.56
N LEU A 31 -11.91 16.06 -2.67
CA LEU A 31 -12.02 14.87 -3.51
C LEU A 31 -10.65 14.42 -4.04
N ARG A 32 -9.79 15.35 -4.46
CA ARG A 32 -8.43 14.99 -4.91
C ARG A 32 -7.58 14.40 -3.79
N LYS A 33 -7.67 14.96 -2.58
CA LYS A 33 -6.95 14.45 -1.41
C LYS A 33 -7.42 13.02 -1.07
N LEU A 34 -8.73 12.83 -0.94
CA LEU A 34 -9.33 11.52 -0.65
C LEU A 34 -8.98 10.47 -1.71
N ILE A 35 -9.07 10.83 -2.99
CA ILE A 35 -8.70 9.93 -4.09
C ILE A 35 -7.21 9.60 -4.04
N GLY A 36 -6.34 10.59 -3.78
CA GLY A 36 -4.90 10.36 -3.67
C GLY A 36 -4.54 9.38 -2.54
N GLU A 37 -5.15 9.57 -1.37
CA GLU A 37 -4.99 8.67 -0.22
C GLU A 37 -5.56 7.26 -0.51
N ALA A 38 -6.75 7.18 -1.09
CA ALA A 38 -7.39 5.92 -1.45
C ALA A 38 -6.59 5.14 -2.50
N LEU A 39 -6.04 5.82 -3.52
CA LEU A 39 -5.18 5.20 -4.52
C LEU A 39 -3.90 4.66 -3.87
N ARG A 40 -3.28 5.44 -2.99
CA ARG A 40 -2.09 4.97 -2.26
C ARG A 40 -2.40 3.70 -1.46
N GLU A 41 -3.48 3.69 -0.70
CA GLU A 41 -3.91 2.51 0.07
C GLU A 41 -4.26 1.32 -0.84
N TYR A 42 -4.86 1.57 -2.00
CA TYR A 42 -5.16 0.55 -3.00
C TYR A 42 -3.88 -0.12 -3.54
N HIS A 43 -2.87 0.68 -3.90
CA HIS A 43 -1.58 0.16 -4.37
C HIS A 43 -0.86 -0.67 -3.30
N ILE A 44 -0.87 -0.20 -2.04
CA ILE A 44 -0.32 -0.92 -0.90
C ILE A 44 -1.04 -2.27 -0.76
N LYS A 45 -2.38 -2.28 -0.71
CA LYS A 45 -3.18 -3.52 -0.63
C LYS A 45 -2.84 -4.50 -1.75
N GLN A 46 -2.80 -4.05 -3.00
CA GLN A 46 -2.47 -4.90 -4.14
C GLN A 46 -1.06 -5.50 -4.03
N ALA A 47 -0.06 -4.71 -3.66
CA ALA A 47 1.30 -5.19 -3.48
C ALA A 47 1.40 -6.28 -2.40
N PHE A 48 0.75 -6.07 -1.25
CA PHE A 48 0.77 -7.05 -0.16
C PHE A 48 -0.08 -8.28 -0.44
N CYS A 49 -1.17 -8.18 -1.22
CA CYS A 49 -1.91 -9.35 -1.70
C CYS A 49 -1.03 -10.23 -2.59
N LEU A 50 -0.28 -9.65 -3.53
CA LEU A 50 0.65 -10.39 -4.39
C LEU A 50 1.79 -11.04 -3.59
N TYR A 51 2.26 -10.38 -2.52
CA TYR A 51 3.24 -10.95 -1.60
C TYR A 51 2.67 -12.14 -0.82
N ALA A 52 1.45 -11.99 -0.27
CA ALA A 52 0.76 -13.06 0.45
C ALA A 52 0.53 -14.31 -0.43
N ASP A 53 0.19 -14.09 -1.70
CA ASP A 53 0.04 -15.14 -2.71
C ASP A 53 1.39 -15.81 -3.10
N GLY A 54 2.52 -15.15 -2.81
CA GLY A 54 3.86 -15.67 -3.10
C GLY A 54 4.41 -15.33 -4.47
N LYS A 55 3.72 -14.47 -5.21
CA LYS A 55 4.10 -14.10 -6.58
C LYS A 55 5.24 -13.09 -6.65
N ILE A 56 5.47 -12.34 -5.56
CA ILE A 56 6.50 -11.31 -5.47
C ILE A 56 7.24 -11.37 -4.13
N SER A 57 8.52 -10.94 -4.13
CA SER A 57 9.29 -10.77 -2.90
C SER A 57 8.84 -9.54 -2.09
N LEU A 58 9.16 -9.52 -0.79
CA LEU A 58 8.84 -8.37 0.07
C LEU A 58 9.44 -7.07 -0.47
N TRP A 59 10.67 -7.13 -0.97
CA TRP A 59 11.35 -5.96 -1.53
C TRP A 59 10.61 -5.41 -2.77
N LYS A 60 10.08 -6.29 -3.62
CA LYS A 60 9.27 -5.90 -4.78
C LYS A 60 7.91 -5.33 -4.34
N ALA A 61 7.30 -5.89 -3.30
CA ALA A 61 6.08 -5.35 -2.71
C ALA A 61 6.30 -3.95 -2.11
N ALA A 62 7.41 -3.74 -1.40
CA ALA A 62 7.80 -2.45 -0.85
C ALA A 62 7.95 -1.38 -1.95
N ARG A 63 8.67 -1.73 -3.03
CA ARG A 63 8.86 -0.83 -4.19
C ARG A 63 7.53 -0.49 -4.89
N MET A 64 6.63 -1.47 -5.03
CA MET A 64 5.29 -1.25 -5.61
C MET A 64 4.40 -0.37 -4.72
N ALA A 65 4.55 -0.52 -3.39
CA ALA A 65 3.81 0.25 -2.40
C ALA A 65 4.39 1.65 -2.14
N GLY A 66 5.56 1.98 -2.72
CA GLY A 66 6.29 3.22 -2.42
C GLY A 66 6.79 3.28 -0.97
N LEU A 67 7.01 2.12 -0.34
CA LEU A 67 7.47 1.99 1.03
C LEU A 67 8.96 1.63 1.06
N THR A 68 9.64 2.01 2.15
CA THR A 68 10.96 1.47 2.45
C THR A 68 10.85 0.00 2.86
N TYR A 69 11.95 -0.75 2.80
CA TYR A 69 11.97 -2.16 3.23
C TYR A 69 11.49 -2.32 4.68
N ARG A 70 11.92 -1.43 5.58
CA ARG A 70 11.49 -1.40 6.98
C ARG A 70 9.98 -1.09 7.11
N GLY A 71 9.48 -0.12 6.35
CA GLY A 71 8.04 0.17 6.32
C GLY A 71 7.22 -1.02 5.82
N ALA A 72 7.73 -1.78 4.86
CA ALA A 72 7.06 -2.98 4.38
C ALA A 72 7.06 -4.13 5.41
N LEU A 73 8.11 -4.27 6.22
CA LEU A 73 8.14 -5.21 7.36
C LEU A 73 7.08 -4.84 8.42
N GLU A 74 6.95 -3.55 8.75
CA GLU A 74 5.91 -3.08 9.67
C GLU A 74 4.51 -3.31 9.10
N GLU A 75 4.34 -3.12 7.79
CA GLU A 75 3.05 -3.32 7.12
C GLU A 75 2.63 -4.80 7.11
N ILE A 76 3.58 -5.72 6.90
CA ILE A 76 3.36 -7.18 7.04
C ILE A 76 2.94 -7.51 8.46
N LYS A 77 3.64 -6.96 9.46
CA LYS A 77 3.33 -7.17 10.87
C LYS A 77 1.93 -6.64 11.22
N ARG A 78 1.56 -5.46 10.71
CA ARG A 78 0.24 -4.85 10.92
C ARG A 78 -0.88 -5.65 10.25
N ARG A 79 -0.62 -6.19 9.06
CA ARG A 79 -1.60 -6.98 8.27
C ARG A 79 -1.60 -8.46 8.61
N ASN A 80 -0.77 -8.88 9.58
CA ASN A 80 -0.59 -10.27 10.01
C ASN A 80 -0.30 -11.23 8.84
N ILE A 81 0.48 -10.76 7.86
CA ILE A 81 0.90 -11.58 6.73
C ILE A 81 2.12 -12.39 7.20
N PRO A 82 2.17 -13.72 7.00
CA PRO A 82 3.34 -14.49 7.38
C PRO A 82 4.55 -14.06 6.54
N PHE A 83 5.66 -13.75 7.21
CA PHE A 83 6.92 -13.48 6.54
C PHE A 83 7.39 -14.77 5.87
N ARG A 84 7.34 -14.81 4.54
CA ARG A 84 7.84 -15.93 3.75
C ARG A 84 9.36 -15.91 3.78
N TYR A 85 9.92 -16.65 4.73
CA TYR A 85 11.32 -17.06 4.75
C TYR A 85 11.34 -18.57 4.57
N ASP A 86 11.75 -19.03 3.40
CA ASP A 86 11.79 -20.46 3.11
C ASP A 86 13.17 -21.06 3.41
N LYS A 87 13.26 -22.39 3.50
CA LYS A 87 14.53 -23.10 3.69
C LYS A 87 15.52 -22.80 2.56
N GLN A 88 15.03 -22.49 1.36
CA GLN A 88 15.88 -22.08 0.24
C GLN A 88 16.56 -20.72 0.46
N ASP A 89 15.88 -19.76 1.09
CA ASP A 89 16.47 -18.48 1.46
C ASP A 89 17.60 -18.72 2.48
N LEU A 90 17.32 -19.49 3.53
CA LEU A 90 18.31 -19.87 4.55
C LEU A 90 19.54 -20.56 3.96
N THR A 91 19.34 -21.48 3.01
CA THR A 91 20.46 -22.19 2.37
C THR A 91 21.31 -21.24 1.53
N SER A 92 20.69 -20.23 0.91
CA SER A 92 21.37 -19.22 0.11
C SER A 92 22.16 -18.26 0.99
N ASP A 93 21.59 -17.82 2.12
CA ASP A 93 22.28 -17.00 3.14
C ASP A 93 23.52 -17.72 3.71
N ILE A 94 23.38 -19.00 4.07
CA ILE A 94 24.50 -19.80 4.60
C ILE A 94 25.61 -19.93 3.55
N LYS A 95 25.26 -20.18 2.28
CA LYS A 95 26.23 -20.23 1.19
C LYS A 95 26.94 -18.89 0.99
N TRP A 96 26.21 -17.78 1.07
CA TRP A 96 26.78 -16.45 0.94
C TRP A 96 27.77 -16.15 2.08
N ALA A 97 27.37 -16.40 3.33
CA ALA A 97 28.23 -16.26 4.50
C ALA A 97 29.46 -17.18 4.47
N MET A 98 29.36 -18.36 3.85
CA MET A 98 30.49 -19.27 3.67
C MET A 98 31.41 -18.92 2.49
N ALA A 99 30.93 -18.12 1.53
CA ALA A 99 31.68 -17.73 0.33
C ALA A 99 32.54 -16.46 0.55
N GLU A 100 32.32 -15.72 1.63
CA GLU A 100 33.04 -14.50 1.98
C GLU A 100 34.34 -14.80 2.76
N LYS A 101 35.12 -15.77 2.27
CA LYS A 101 36.40 -16.20 2.85
C LYS A 101 37.60 -15.75 2.01
#